data_AF-A0A960Y5Z4-F1
#
_entry.id   AF-A0A960Y5Z4-F1
#
_cell.length_a   1.000
_cell.length_b   1.000
_cell.length_c   1.000
_cell.angle_alpha   90.00
_cell.angle_beta   90.00
_cell.angle_gamma   90.00
#
_symmetry.space_group_name_H-M   'P 1'
#
loop_
_entity.id
_entity.type
_entity.pdbx_description
1 polymer ?
#
loop_
_entity_poly.entity_id
_entity_poly.type
_entity_poly.pdbx_seq_one_letter_code
_entity_poly.pdbx_strand_id
1 'polypeptide(L)'
;AQILSAVNDGRSVMYYIGHGSGTSWSNPPFSNSNVPSMANGWKQPWVIDVSCSNGTTTLNPCMAEAFLRAGTPAAPQGAVGMFSSWGTCAWVPPTVMMDEAIDLYVAESTSTLGALFYFGAMKALDTYPGTGGEGHALVEQYSIFGDCSLEVRSQAPAAVTPSHLPVVFFSAPAFDVQAAAPGAVCTLSRDGVILGSGVADASGNAVVTLDVPVTTPGDVTLTVTGFNLVPYQTALAAVSPSSVSFAPASIPAGVATDVTVTVLGSDGVTPVADVDVWAEGLGYATAPVATDAAGQAVLSLEYPFGPSLTVLGREQGATYDLFDAELPVVAAALTAPDLTVSTTFGMSDQFGLNLPGTLNAVVGEAGATLFAVLPDGTELSTGAAFLEVTPAQVGSVTGIIAVPGYDAYSESFAVVEAYGTLSGVVSDGASPLAGALVRGLDGLGAEVFAVTSGGDGSYALSEDVLVDTYTIETSLFGYLTQSQSFFLGYGANVLDVTMPAAPAGAVTGVVTEAGSGLGLVADIKAYRSDDGSLYQQTTSAGDGTFALSLPYFGYDL
;
A
#
# COMPACT_ATOMS: atom_id res chain seq x y z
N ALA A 1 13.63 -12.42 39.80
CA ALA A 1 14.73 -12.56 38.81
C ALA A 1 14.19 -12.60 37.37
N GLN A 2 13.24 -13.49 37.05
CA GLN A 2 12.71 -13.63 35.67
C GLN A 2 11.96 -12.40 35.15
N ILE A 3 11.01 -11.82 35.92
CA ILE A 3 10.29 -10.59 35.50
C ILE A 3 11.27 -9.43 35.24
N LEU A 4 12.19 -9.19 36.18
CA LEU A 4 13.17 -8.10 36.06
C LEU A 4 14.05 -8.26 34.82
N SER A 5 14.50 -9.49 34.53
CA SER A 5 15.26 -9.78 33.30
C SER A 5 14.44 -9.46 32.05
N ALA A 6 13.20 -9.95 31.98
CA ALA A 6 12.35 -9.74 30.81
C ALA A 6 12.05 -8.25 30.55
N VAL A 7 11.78 -7.49 31.61
CA VAL A 7 11.60 -6.03 31.53
C VAL A 7 12.86 -5.35 31.00
N ASN A 8 14.03 -5.69 31.56
CA ASN A 8 15.31 -5.09 31.18
C ASN A 8 15.74 -5.44 29.75
N ASP A 9 15.41 -6.64 29.26
CA ASP A 9 15.64 -7.05 27.88
C ASP A 9 14.82 -6.19 26.90
N GLY A 10 13.66 -5.69 27.35
CA GLY A 10 12.73 -4.83 26.62
C GLY A 10 11.54 -5.59 26.08
N ARG A 11 10.33 -5.16 26.44
CA ARG A 11 9.06 -5.69 25.95
C ARG A 11 8.13 -4.52 25.63
N SER A 12 7.29 -4.68 24.61
CA SER A 12 6.26 -3.68 24.26
C SER A 12 5.03 -3.81 25.14
N VAL A 13 4.63 -5.04 25.48
CA VAL A 13 3.48 -5.35 26.32
C VAL A 13 3.85 -6.32 27.43
N MET A 14 3.22 -6.14 28.60
CA MET A 14 3.21 -7.09 29.69
C MET A 14 1.78 -7.33 30.15
N TYR A 15 1.46 -8.57 30.51
CA TYR A 15 0.22 -8.87 31.20
C TYR A 15 0.48 -9.84 32.35
N TYR A 16 -0.19 -9.60 33.47
CA TYR A 16 -0.11 -10.42 34.67
C TYR A 16 -1.50 -10.91 35.05
N ILE A 17 -1.60 -12.19 35.42
CA ILE A 17 -2.80 -12.78 36.02
C ILE A 17 -2.41 -13.42 37.34
N GLY A 18 -3.07 -13.01 38.42
CA GLY A 18 -2.89 -13.65 39.72
C GLY A 18 -3.28 -12.75 40.88
N HIS A 19 -2.58 -12.90 41.99
CA HIS A 19 -2.88 -12.17 43.21
C HIS A 19 -2.06 -10.88 43.30
N GLY A 20 -2.77 -9.80 43.65
CA GLY A 20 -2.21 -8.47 43.91
C GLY A 20 -2.39 -8.09 45.38
N SER A 21 -1.48 -7.29 45.91
CA SER A 21 -1.54 -6.80 47.30
C SER A 21 -1.76 -5.28 47.41
N GLY A 22 -1.73 -4.57 46.29
CA GLY A 22 -1.56 -3.11 46.24
C GLY A 22 -0.12 -2.67 45.99
N THR A 23 0.87 -3.51 46.27
CA THR A 23 2.30 -3.22 46.07
C THR A 23 3.10 -4.40 45.50
N SER A 24 2.42 -5.48 45.09
CA SER A 24 3.09 -6.69 44.60
C SER A 24 2.19 -7.62 43.81
N TRP A 25 2.81 -8.36 42.90
CA TRP A 25 2.34 -9.64 42.37
C TRP A 25 2.88 -10.79 43.21
N SER A 26 2.02 -11.76 43.52
CA SER A 26 2.38 -12.85 44.44
C SER A 26 3.14 -14.00 43.78
N ASN A 27 2.77 -14.38 42.55
CA ASN A 27 3.40 -15.50 41.85
C ASN A 27 3.39 -15.27 40.33
N PRO A 28 4.57 -15.24 39.66
CA PRO A 28 5.89 -15.13 40.27
C PRO A 28 6.02 -13.83 41.08
N PRO A 29 6.77 -13.82 42.21
CA PRO A 29 6.81 -12.67 43.11
C PRO A 29 7.54 -11.47 42.49
N PHE A 30 6.89 -10.31 42.53
CA PHE A 30 7.46 -9.03 42.10
C PHE A 30 6.76 -7.90 42.85
N SER A 31 7.50 -6.93 43.39
CA SER A 31 6.93 -5.86 44.21
C SER A 31 7.55 -4.50 43.95
N ASN A 32 7.02 -3.46 44.59
CA ASN A 32 7.59 -2.12 44.59
C ASN A 32 9.08 -2.09 44.98
N SER A 33 9.56 -3.07 45.76
CA SER A 33 10.99 -3.18 46.09
C SER A 33 11.88 -3.56 44.90
N ASN A 34 11.30 -4.13 43.84
CA ASN A 34 12.00 -4.52 42.62
C ASN A 34 11.98 -3.43 41.54
N VAL A 35 10.98 -2.54 41.57
CA VAL A 35 10.80 -1.49 40.55
C VAL A 35 12.01 -0.57 40.42
N PRO A 36 12.66 -0.07 41.50
CA PRO A 36 13.87 0.75 41.38
C PRO A 36 15.08 0.04 40.75
N SER A 37 15.05 -1.29 40.64
CA SER A 37 16.12 -2.09 40.03
C SER A 37 15.90 -2.34 38.54
N MET A 38 14.81 -1.81 37.96
CA MET A 38 14.58 -1.87 36.52
C MET A 38 15.64 -1.05 35.78
N ALA A 39 16.09 -1.57 34.65
CA ALA A 39 17.12 -0.99 33.81
C ALA A 39 16.68 -0.98 32.33
N ASN A 40 15.37 -0.96 32.09
CA ASN A 40 14.79 -1.00 30.74
C ASN A 40 14.88 0.34 30.00
N GLY A 41 15.18 1.45 30.67
CA GLY A 41 15.35 2.74 30.01
C GLY A 41 14.07 3.14 29.26
N TRP A 42 14.24 3.61 28.02
CA TRP A 42 13.15 3.92 27.08
C TRP A 42 12.42 2.69 26.52
N LYS A 43 12.78 1.47 26.89
CA LYS A 43 12.06 0.24 26.51
C LYS A 43 10.91 -0.05 27.48
N GLN A 44 10.01 0.91 27.61
CA GLN A 44 8.90 0.86 28.57
C GLN A 44 7.70 0.11 27.98
N PRO A 45 7.27 -1.02 28.56
CA PRO A 45 6.06 -1.69 28.14
C PRO A 45 4.82 -0.91 28.59
N TRP A 46 3.67 -1.22 27.98
CA TRP A 46 2.38 -1.03 28.62
C TRP A 46 1.93 -2.32 29.32
N VAL A 47 1.15 -2.20 30.39
CA VAL A 47 0.86 -3.31 31.31
C VAL A 47 -0.65 -3.52 31.49
N ILE A 48 -1.11 -4.76 31.33
CA ILE A 48 -2.45 -5.18 31.80
C ILE A 48 -2.29 -5.98 33.10
N ASP A 49 -2.87 -5.51 34.18
CA ASP A 49 -2.73 -6.12 35.50
C ASP A 49 -4.04 -6.73 35.99
N VAL A 50 -4.21 -8.02 35.73
CA VAL A 50 -5.32 -8.83 36.24
C VAL A 50 -4.98 -9.28 37.67
N SER A 51 -5.06 -8.34 38.61
CA SER A 51 -4.85 -8.61 40.02
C SER A 51 -5.48 -7.56 40.95
N CYS A 52 -5.65 -7.93 42.23
CA CYS A 52 -6.32 -7.09 43.22
C CYS A 52 -5.50 -5.88 43.64
N SER A 53 -6.17 -4.73 43.74
CA SER A 53 -5.78 -3.52 44.48
C SER A 53 -4.50 -2.80 44.04
N ASN A 54 -3.80 -3.27 43.01
CA ASN A 54 -2.53 -2.72 42.56
C ASN A 54 -2.62 -1.31 41.93
N GLY A 55 -3.84 -0.85 41.61
CA GLY A 55 -4.18 0.51 41.22
C GLY A 55 -4.88 1.30 42.34
N THR A 56 -4.76 0.89 43.61
CA THR A 56 -5.40 1.61 44.71
C THR A 56 -4.81 3.00 44.93
N THR A 57 -5.64 3.98 45.28
CA THR A 57 -5.20 5.34 45.67
C THR A 57 -4.91 5.45 47.17
N THR A 58 -5.09 4.36 47.93
CA THR A 58 -4.88 4.33 49.39
C THR A 58 -3.43 4.07 49.79
N LEU A 59 -2.57 3.72 48.83
CA LEU A 59 -1.14 3.46 49.00
C LEU A 59 -0.35 4.44 48.14
N ASN A 60 0.81 4.86 48.62
CA ASN A 60 1.68 5.78 47.87
C ASN A 60 3.16 5.34 47.98
N PRO A 61 3.78 4.83 46.90
CA PRO A 61 3.13 4.48 45.64
C PRO A 61 2.37 3.15 45.75
N CYS A 62 1.19 3.04 45.14
CA CYS A 62 0.66 1.73 44.76
C CYS A 62 1.51 1.10 43.63
N MET A 63 1.26 -0.15 43.26
CA MET A 63 2.04 -0.84 42.23
C MET A 63 2.04 -0.09 40.89
N ALA A 64 0.87 0.33 40.42
CA ALA A 64 0.75 1.06 39.14
C ALA A 64 1.49 2.41 39.17
N GLU A 65 1.37 3.17 40.26
CA GLU A 65 2.14 4.40 40.44
C GLU A 65 3.65 4.16 40.50
N ALA A 66 4.09 3.07 41.16
CA ALA A 66 5.50 2.74 41.25
C ALA A 66 6.10 2.48 39.86
N PHE A 67 5.38 1.72 39.01
CA PHE A 67 5.80 1.45 37.64
C PHE A 67 5.90 2.72 36.79
N LEU A 68 4.92 3.63 36.86
CA LEU A 68 4.90 4.84 36.04
C LEU A 68 5.85 5.93 36.54
N ARG A 69 6.15 5.97 37.84
CA ARG A 69 7.07 6.96 38.45
C ARG A 69 8.52 6.49 38.49
N ALA A 70 8.84 5.32 37.93
CA ALA A 70 10.18 4.76 37.96
C ALA A 70 11.16 5.58 37.10
N GLY A 71 12.36 5.84 37.63
CA GLY A 71 13.40 6.59 36.94
C GLY A 71 13.20 8.12 37.00
N THR A 72 13.61 8.80 35.94
CA THR A 72 13.48 10.27 35.78
C THR A 72 13.15 10.62 34.33
N PRO A 73 12.66 11.83 34.00
CA PRO A 73 12.41 12.21 32.60
C PRO A 73 13.62 12.07 31.66
N ALA A 74 14.85 12.24 32.18
CA ALA A 74 16.08 12.07 31.40
C ALA A 74 16.58 10.61 31.33
N ALA A 75 16.13 9.76 32.24
CA ALA A 75 16.49 8.35 32.33
C ALA A 75 15.26 7.55 32.83
N PRO A 76 14.23 7.39 31.98
CA PRO A 76 12.96 6.78 32.39
C PRO A 76 13.15 5.27 32.57
N GLN A 77 12.29 4.66 33.38
CA GLN A 77 12.25 3.22 33.64
C GLN A 77 10.80 2.79 33.84
N GLY A 78 10.55 1.50 34.04
CA GLY A 78 9.20 1.03 34.36
C GLY A 78 8.31 0.96 33.13
N ALA A 79 7.07 1.45 33.22
CA ALA A 79 6.05 1.29 32.18
C ALA A 79 5.52 2.63 31.66
N VAL A 80 5.06 2.64 30.41
CA VAL A 80 4.47 3.83 29.76
C VAL A 80 2.99 3.99 30.08
N GLY A 81 2.33 2.89 30.44
CA GLY A 81 0.95 2.87 30.91
C GLY A 81 0.60 1.53 31.56
N MET A 82 -0.40 1.54 32.44
CA MET A 82 -0.86 0.35 33.16
C MET A 82 -2.36 0.40 33.42
N PHE A 83 -3.05 -0.72 33.20
CA PHE A 83 -4.46 -0.89 33.55
C PHE A 83 -4.58 -1.80 34.77
N SER A 84 -5.04 -1.28 35.90
CA SER A 84 -5.02 -2.00 37.17
C SER A 84 -6.24 -1.68 38.04
N SER A 85 -6.61 -2.64 38.89
CA SER A 85 -7.78 -2.54 39.77
C SER A 85 -7.49 -1.70 41.02
N TRP A 86 -8.40 -0.79 41.34
CA TRP A 86 -8.39 -0.01 42.58
C TRP A 86 -8.62 -0.86 43.84
N GLY A 87 -9.39 -1.94 43.72
CA GLY A 87 -9.81 -2.79 44.83
C GLY A 87 -9.69 -4.29 44.52
N THR A 88 -10.41 -5.11 45.29
CA THR A 88 -10.47 -6.55 45.01
C THR A 88 -11.28 -6.81 43.75
N CYS A 89 -10.68 -7.47 42.76
CA CYS A 89 -11.35 -7.83 41.51
C CYS A 89 -11.81 -9.30 41.51
N ALA A 90 -12.81 -9.61 40.69
CA ALA A 90 -13.24 -10.98 40.41
C ALA A 90 -12.14 -11.76 39.64
N TRP A 91 -12.23 -13.09 39.63
CA TRP A 91 -11.20 -13.92 39.01
C TRP A 91 -11.31 -13.98 37.48
N VAL A 92 -12.52 -14.17 36.95
CA VAL A 92 -12.73 -14.47 35.51
C VAL A 92 -13.02 -13.22 34.66
N PRO A 93 -13.88 -12.26 35.07
CA PRO A 93 -14.18 -11.11 34.20
C PRO A 93 -12.95 -10.31 33.75
N PRO A 94 -11.94 -10.05 34.60
CA PRO A 94 -10.70 -9.40 34.13
C PRO A 94 -9.86 -10.22 33.15
N THR A 95 -10.00 -11.55 33.11
CA THR A 95 -9.30 -12.34 32.08
C THR A 95 -9.92 -12.11 30.72
N VAL A 96 -11.25 -11.95 30.64
CA VAL A 96 -11.96 -11.60 29.39
C VAL A 96 -11.58 -10.19 28.93
N MET A 97 -11.44 -9.25 29.87
CA MET A 97 -10.98 -7.89 29.58
C MET A 97 -9.57 -7.87 28.96
N MET A 98 -8.66 -8.63 29.56
CA MET A 98 -7.29 -8.76 29.06
C MET A 98 -7.24 -9.43 27.68
N ASP A 99 -7.98 -10.52 27.51
CA ASP A 99 -8.05 -11.29 26.26
C ASP A 99 -8.48 -10.40 25.09
N GLU A 100 -9.59 -9.68 25.24
CA GLU A 100 -10.10 -8.77 24.20
C GLU A 100 -9.13 -7.62 23.91
N ALA A 101 -8.52 -7.02 24.94
CA ALA A 101 -7.54 -5.95 24.72
C ALA A 101 -6.33 -6.45 23.90
N ILE A 102 -5.89 -7.69 24.12
CA ILE A 102 -4.81 -8.29 23.34
C ILE A 102 -5.28 -8.68 21.93
N ASP A 103 -6.49 -9.24 21.79
CA ASP A 103 -7.06 -9.57 20.49
C ASP A 103 -7.18 -8.33 19.59
N LEU A 104 -7.69 -7.22 20.13
CA LEU A 104 -7.79 -5.95 19.41
C LEU A 104 -6.43 -5.39 19.00
N TYR A 105 -5.42 -5.53 19.88
CA TYR A 105 -4.05 -5.09 19.61
C TYR A 105 -3.38 -5.94 18.52
N VAL A 106 -3.55 -7.27 18.58
CA VAL A 106 -2.99 -8.20 17.58
C VAL A 106 -3.69 -8.07 16.23
N ALA A 107 -5.00 -7.82 16.24
CA ALA A 107 -5.77 -7.55 15.03
C ALA A 107 -5.52 -6.14 14.46
N GLU A 108 -4.80 -5.28 15.18
CA GLU A 108 -4.56 -3.87 14.84
C GLU A 108 -5.85 -3.07 14.59
N SER A 109 -6.95 -3.50 15.21
CA SER A 109 -8.28 -2.85 15.11
C SER A 109 -8.33 -1.52 15.86
N THR A 110 -7.43 -1.33 16.83
CA THR A 110 -7.20 -0.06 17.52
C THR A 110 -5.80 -0.07 18.16
N SER A 111 -5.21 1.11 18.33
CA SER A 111 -3.81 1.27 18.74
C SER A 111 -3.61 2.17 19.97
N THR A 112 -4.65 2.87 20.47
CA THR A 112 -4.50 3.74 21.65
C THR A 112 -4.72 2.96 22.95
N LEU A 113 -3.92 3.25 23.98
CA LEU A 113 -4.06 2.61 25.30
C LEU A 113 -5.47 2.78 25.86
N GLY A 114 -6.05 3.97 25.71
CA GLY A 114 -7.42 4.26 26.12
C GLY A 114 -8.44 3.33 25.49
N ALA A 115 -8.39 3.17 24.16
CA ALA A 115 -9.32 2.32 23.44
C ALA A 115 -9.12 0.84 23.78
N LEU A 116 -7.87 0.35 23.80
CA LEU A 116 -7.56 -1.04 24.12
C LEU A 116 -8.10 -1.44 25.50
N PHE A 117 -7.82 -0.64 26.52
CA PHE A 117 -8.29 -0.91 27.89
C PHE A 117 -9.79 -0.75 28.04
N TYR A 118 -10.37 0.29 27.43
CA TYR A 118 -11.81 0.54 27.49
C TYR A 118 -12.62 -0.57 26.81
N PHE A 119 -12.27 -0.96 25.58
CA PHE A 119 -12.98 -2.01 24.86
C PHE A 119 -12.83 -3.38 25.53
N GLY A 120 -11.66 -3.69 26.10
CA GLY A 120 -11.50 -4.86 26.94
C GLY A 120 -12.47 -4.86 28.13
N ALA A 121 -12.58 -3.74 28.85
CA ALA A 121 -13.51 -3.64 29.97
C ALA A 121 -14.98 -3.76 29.52
N MET A 122 -15.34 -3.19 28.37
CA MET A 122 -16.68 -3.32 27.80
C MET A 122 -17.01 -4.76 27.40
N LYS A 123 -16.06 -5.52 26.84
CA LYS A 123 -16.26 -6.94 26.55
C LYS A 123 -16.57 -7.75 27.80
N ALA A 124 -15.88 -7.47 28.90
CA ALA A 124 -16.16 -8.11 30.18
C ALA A 124 -17.54 -7.73 30.71
N LEU A 125 -17.97 -6.47 30.53
CA LEU A 125 -19.33 -6.02 30.89
C LEU A 125 -20.41 -6.74 30.07
N ASP A 126 -20.21 -6.89 28.76
CA ASP A 126 -21.13 -7.59 27.86
C ASP A 126 -21.24 -9.08 28.19
N THR A 127 -20.10 -9.70 28.57
CA THR A 127 -20.03 -11.13 28.92
C THR A 127 -20.63 -11.40 30.30
N TYR A 128 -20.51 -10.46 31.23
CA TYR A 128 -21.02 -10.55 32.60
C TYR A 128 -22.02 -9.41 32.89
N PRO A 129 -23.19 -9.42 32.23
CA PRO A 129 -24.15 -8.32 32.32
C PRO A 129 -24.89 -8.32 33.66
N GLY A 130 -25.49 -7.17 33.98
CA GLY A 130 -26.39 -6.99 35.12
C GLY A 130 -25.93 -5.92 36.10
N THR A 131 -26.88 -5.12 36.59
CA THR A 131 -26.62 -4.08 37.59
C THR A 131 -26.10 -4.71 38.89
N GLY A 132 -24.89 -4.31 39.31
CA GLY A 132 -24.20 -4.90 40.47
C GLY A 132 -23.55 -6.27 40.21
N GLY A 133 -23.51 -6.72 38.95
CA GLY A 133 -22.77 -7.92 38.52
C GLY A 133 -21.26 -7.70 38.44
N GLU A 134 -20.49 -8.79 38.26
CA GLU A 134 -19.03 -8.73 38.28
C GLU A 134 -18.42 -7.91 37.13
N GLY A 135 -19.09 -7.85 35.96
CA GLY A 135 -18.69 -6.99 34.85
C GLY A 135 -18.88 -5.50 35.16
N HIS A 136 -19.98 -5.13 35.82
CA HIS A 136 -20.21 -3.76 36.29
C HIS A 136 -19.16 -3.34 37.32
N ALA A 137 -18.87 -4.20 38.29
CA ALA A 137 -17.85 -3.96 39.30
C ALA A 137 -16.45 -3.80 38.68
N LEU A 138 -16.12 -4.59 37.65
CA LEU A 138 -14.84 -4.47 36.95
C LEU A 138 -14.64 -3.07 36.34
N VAL A 139 -15.65 -2.57 35.61
CA VAL A 139 -15.58 -1.25 34.96
C VAL A 139 -15.42 -0.12 35.99
N GLU A 140 -16.05 -0.24 37.16
CA GLU A 140 -15.91 0.74 38.25
C GLU A 140 -14.56 0.66 38.97
N GLN A 141 -13.92 -0.51 38.96
CA GLN A 141 -12.69 -0.77 39.71
C GLN A 141 -11.40 -0.55 38.92
N TYR A 142 -11.39 -0.81 37.61
CA TYR A 142 -10.17 -0.71 36.81
C TYR A 142 -9.92 0.72 36.35
N SER A 143 -8.67 1.17 36.49
CA SER A 143 -8.24 2.51 36.12
C SER A 143 -7.02 2.48 35.21
N ILE A 144 -7.00 3.41 34.25
CA ILE A 144 -5.86 3.65 33.37
C ILE A 144 -4.88 4.57 34.09
N PHE A 145 -3.66 4.08 34.27
CA PHE A 145 -2.52 4.87 34.72
C PHE A 145 -1.65 5.18 33.50
N GLY A 146 -1.42 6.46 33.22
CA GLY A 146 -0.62 6.91 32.07
C GLY A 146 -1.44 7.78 31.12
N ASP A 147 -0.93 7.97 29.90
CA ASP A 147 -1.60 8.72 28.85
C ASP A 147 -2.53 7.79 28.05
N CYS A 148 -3.85 8.02 28.13
CA CYS A 148 -4.83 7.23 27.41
C CYS A 148 -4.83 7.49 25.90
N SER A 149 -4.26 8.61 25.45
CA SER A 149 -4.11 8.94 24.03
C SER A 149 -2.88 8.32 23.39
N LEU A 150 -2.00 7.71 24.19
CA LEU A 150 -0.77 7.10 23.68
C LEU A 150 -1.10 5.97 22.71
N GLU A 151 -0.60 6.12 21.49
CA GLU A 151 -0.60 5.09 20.47
C GLU A 151 0.54 4.09 20.73
N VAL A 152 0.18 2.84 21.03
CA VAL A 152 1.15 1.77 21.25
C VAL A 152 1.78 1.32 19.93
N ARG A 153 2.87 0.57 20.02
CA ARG A 153 3.58 0.03 18.86
C ARG A 153 3.51 -1.49 18.86
N SER A 154 2.97 -2.08 17.79
CA SER A 154 2.95 -3.53 17.57
C SER A 154 4.27 -4.06 17.00
N GLN A 155 5.02 -3.19 16.32
CA GLN A 155 6.29 -3.55 15.67
C GLN A 155 7.31 -2.41 15.76
N ALA A 156 8.52 -2.67 15.23
CA ALA A 156 9.53 -1.64 15.10
C ALA A 156 9.01 -0.51 14.19
N PRO A 157 9.07 0.76 14.61
CA PRO A 157 8.49 1.82 13.83
C PRO A 157 9.27 2.10 12.55
N ALA A 158 8.55 2.31 11.44
CA ALA A 158 9.12 2.66 10.15
C ALA A 158 9.38 4.17 10.07
N ALA A 159 10.51 4.57 9.49
CA ALA A 159 10.75 5.96 9.15
C ALA A 159 9.90 6.35 7.94
N VAL A 160 9.42 7.59 7.93
CA VAL A 160 8.74 8.19 6.77
C VAL A 160 9.57 9.34 6.22
N THR A 161 9.46 9.57 4.91
CA THR A 161 10.04 10.72 4.21
C THR A 161 8.93 11.46 3.47
N PRO A 162 8.10 12.24 4.19
CA PRO A 162 7.00 12.97 3.57
C PRO A 162 7.50 13.95 2.52
N SER A 163 6.75 14.12 1.44
CA SER A 163 6.95 15.19 0.46
C SER A 163 5.94 16.30 0.71
N HIS A 164 6.43 17.53 0.83
CA HIS A 164 5.62 18.72 1.07
C HIS A 164 6.42 19.96 0.66
N LEU A 165 5.75 21.10 0.52
CA LEU A 165 6.45 22.37 0.31
C LEU A 165 7.31 22.72 1.54
N PRO A 166 8.50 23.31 1.37
CA PRO A 166 9.35 23.70 2.50
C PRO A 166 8.87 24.98 3.21
N VAL A 167 7.75 25.56 2.77
CA VAL A 167 7.20 26.83 3.25
C VAL A 167 5.68 26.76 3.39
N VAL A 168 5.10 27.59 4.27
CA VAL A 168 3.65 27.78 4.39
C VAL A 168 3.31 29.20 3.96
N PHE A 169 2.47 29.35 2.94
CA PHE A 169 2.06 30.67 2.45
C PHE A 169 1.08 31.36 3.41
N PHE A 170 1.18 32.68 3.53
CA PHE A 170 0.24 33.47 4.32
C PHE A 170 -1.18 33.31 3.80
N SER A 171 -2.12 33.18 4.74
CA SER A 171 -3.55 33.03 4.47
C SER A 171 -3.92 31.86 3.56
N ALA A 172 -3.00 30.91 3.33
CA ALA A 172 -3.32 29.66 2.67
C ALA A 172 -4.44 28.93 3.44
N PRO A 173 -5.51 28.47 2.78
CA PRO A 173 -6.61 27.77 3.45
C PRO A 173 -6.25 26.32 3.80
N ALA A 174 -5.27 25.75 3.10
CA ALA A 174 -4.81 24.40 3.30
C ALA A 174 -3.31 24.25 2.97
N PHE A 175 -2.74 23.11 3.34
CA PHE A 175 -1.37 22.72 3.06
C PHE A 175 -1.30 21.22 2.73
N ASP A 176 -0.80 20.89 1.55
CA ASP A 176 -0.76 19.51 1.06
C ASP A 176 0.52 18.78 1.50
N VAL A 177 0.34 17.54 1.94
CA VAL A 177 1.43 16.66 2.38
C VAL A 177 1.22 15.28 1.77
N GLN A 178 2.20 14.80 1.01
CA GLN A 178 2.29 13.39 0.65
C GLN A 178 3.07 12.67 1.76
N ALA A 179 2.36 12.08 2.70
CA ALA A 179 2.92 11.44 3.89
C ALA A 179 3.61 10.10 3.58
N ALA A 180 3.37 9.51 2.40
CA ALA A 180 3.81 8.18 2.00
C ALA A 180 3.36 7.06 2.96
N ALA A 181 2.34 7.32 3.79
CA ALA A 181 1.78 6.39 4.75
C ALA A 181 0.27 6.64 4.90
N PRO A 182 -0.60 5.70 4.47
CA PRO A 182 -2.05 5.82 4.62
C PRO A 182 -2.48 5.97 6.08
N GLY A 183 -3.46 6.82 6.34
CA GLY A 183 -3.98 7.09 7.69
C GLY A 183 -3.05 7.92 8.59
N ALA A 184 -1.86 8.33 8.12
CA ALA A 184 -0.99 9.22 8.86
C ALA A 184 -1.65 10.58 9.08
N VAL A 185 -1.47 11.15 10.28
CA VAL A 185 -1.98 12.46 10.65
C VAL A 185 -0.90 13.51 10.44
N CYS A 186 -1.16 14.48 9.58
CA CYS A 186 -0.30 15.64 9.32
C CYS A 186 -0.86 16.85 10.05
N THR A 187 -0.05 17.51 10.87
CA THR A 187 -0.47 18.67 11.68
C THR A 187 0.52 19.81 11.55
N LEU A 188 0.02 21.01 11.24
CA LEU A 188 0.79 22.24 11.32
C LEU A 188 0.53 22.91 12.67
N SER A 189 1.60 23.34 13.34
CA SER A 189 1.52 23.99 14.64
C SER A 189 2.57 25.09 14.79
N ARG A 190 2.31 26.07 15.65
CA ARG A 190 3.24 27.14 16.00
C ARG A 190 3.03 27.52 17.47
N ASP A 191 4.11 27.66 18.23
CA ASP A 191 4.08 28.09 19.64
C ASP A 191 3.09 27.30 20.53
N GLY A 192 2.97 26.00 20.27
CA GLY A 192 2.04 25.10 20.98
C GLY A 192 0.57 25.21 20.56
N VAL A 193 0.25 26.02 19.54
CA VAL A 193 -1.08 26.13 18.93
C VAL A 193 -1.14 25.30 17.65
N ILE A 194 -2.13 24.43 17.53
CA ILE A 194 -2.44 23.73 16.28
C ILE A 194 -3.08 24.72 15.32
N LEU A 195 -2.51 24.85 14.12
CA LEU A 195 -3.02 25.69 13.06
C LEU A 195 -4.01 24.94 12.17
N GLY A 196 -3.79 23.63 12.01
CA GLY A 196 -4.61 22.75 11.21
C GLY A 196 -4.10 21.30 11.23
N SER A 197 -4.97 20.35 10.92
CA SER A 197 -4.64 18.93 10.80
C SER A 197 -5.34 18.30 9.59
N GLY A 198 -4.73 17.26 9.03
CA GLY A 198 -5.27 16.45 7.94
C GLY A 198 -4.87 14.98 8.11
N VAL A 199 -5.67 14.06 7.59
CA VAL A 199 -5.39 12.61 7.61
C VAL A 199 -5.10 12.17 6.19
N ALA A 200 -4.01 11.40 6.02
CA ALA A 200 -3.62 10.85 4.74
C ALA A 200 -4.62 9.80 4.25
N ASP A 201 -4.99 9.89 2.97
CA ASP A 201 -5.84 8.93 2.28
C ASP A 201 -5.12 7.60 1.99
N ALA A 202 -5.78 6.69 1.26
CA ALA A 202 -5.21 5.39 0.89
C ALA A 202 -3.95 5.49 0.00
N SER A 203 -3.72 6.63 -0.65
CA SER A 203 -2.55 6.93 -1.47
C SER A 203 -1.50 7.76 -0.71
N GLY A 204 -1.69 7.98 0.60
CA GLY A 204 -0.77 8.73 1.45
C GLY A 204 -0.91 10.25 1.37
N ASN A 205 -1.90 10.78 0.64
CA ASN A 205 -2.09 12.23 0.49
C ASN A 205 -2.94 12.80 1.61
N ALA A 206 -2.45 13.83 2.31
CA ALA A 206 -3.16 14.55 3.34
C ALA A 206 -3.31 16.03 2.95
N VAL A 207 -4.54 16.55 3.05
CA VAL A 207 -4.82 17.98 2.95
C VAL A 207 -4.99 18.54 4.36
N VAL A 208 -4.01 19.32 4.84
CA VAL A 208 -4.07 19.96 6.15
C VAL A 208 -4.90 21.24 6.04
N THR A 209 -6.16 21.21 6.49
CA THR A 209 -7.02 22.40 6.49
C THR A 209 -6.61 23.33 7.64
N LEU A 210 -6.33 24.59 7.35
CA LEU A 210 -5.87 25.59 8.32
C LEU A 210 -7.06 26.31 8.97
N ASP A 211 -7.39 25.93 10.20
CA ASP A 211 -8.40 26.58 11.04
C ASP A 211 -7.91 27.92 11.60
N VAL A 212 -6.58 28.04 11.78
CA VAL A 212 -5.92 29.28 12.21
C VAL A 212 -5.00 29.76 11.08
N PRO A 213 -5.30 30.91 10.44
CA PRO A 213 -4.53 31.38 9.30
C PRO A 213 -3.14 31.85 9.73
N VAL A 214 -2.14 31.49 8.94
CA VAL A 214 -0.78 32.01 9.08
C VAL A 214 -0.75 33.41 8.47
N THR A 215 -0.40 34.43 9.27
CA THR A 215 -0.43 35.84 8.83
C THR A 215 0.84 36.61 9.16
N THR A 216 1.80 35.96 9.82
CA THR A 216 3.07 36.57 10.22
C THR A 216 4.24 35.66 9.84
N PRO A 217 5.40 36.24 9.50
CA PRO A 217 6.63 35.49 9.29
C PRO A 217 7.02 34.66 10.50
N GLY A 218 7.83 33.62 10.27
CA GLY A 218 8.39 32.75 11.29
C GLY A 218 8.09 31.27 11.03
N ASP A 219 8.64 30.40 11.86
CA ASP A 219 8.55 28.96 11.63
C ASP A 219 7.17 28.40 11.96
N VAL A 220 6.72 27.45 11.16
CA VAL A 220 5.57 26.57 11.42
C VAL A 220 6.12 25.15 11.49
N THR A 221 5.79 24.40 12.54
CA THR A 221 6.19 23.01 12.67
C THR A 221 5.17 22.10 11.99
N LEU A 222 5.60 21.36 10.98
CA LEU A 222 4.89 20.20 10.47
C LEU A 222 5.25 18.98 11.30
N THR A 223 4.24 18.28 11.81
CA THR A 223 4.37 16.98 12.48
C THR A 223 3.55 15.94 11.74
N VAL A 224 4.17 14.83 11.35
CA VAL A 224 3.49 13.66 10.75
C VAL A 224 3.62 12.48 11.69
N THR A 225 2.49 11.91 12.10
CA THR A 225 2.39 10.77 13.03
C THR A 225 1.49 9.68 12.48
N GLY A 226 1.70 8.44 12.91
CA GLY A 226 0.79 7.34 12.61
C GLY A 226 1.25 6.04 13.27
N PHE A 227 0.37 5.04 13.21
CA PHE A 227 0.60 3.75 13.85
C PHE A 227 1.87 3.09 13.33
N ASN A 228 2.76 2.69 14.24
CA ASN A 228 4.08 2.15 13.92
C ASN A 228 4.96 3.05 13.03
N LEU A 229 4.79 4.37 13.07
CA LEU A 229 5.69 5.31 12.40
C LEU A 229 6.63 6.00 13.40
N VAL A 230 7.85 6.28 12.96
CA VAL A 230 8.70 7.26 13.62
C VAL A 230 8.12 8.64 13.32
N PRO A 231 7.73 9.44 14.34
CA PRO A 231 7.20 10.78 14.09
C PRO A 231 8.18 11.62 13.27
N TYR A 232 7.71 12.20 12.18
CA TYR A 232 8.47 13.15 11.38
C TYR A 232 8.11 14.57 11.84
N GLN A 233 9.13 15.40 12.10
CA GLN A 233 8.96 16.80 12.46
C GLN A 233 9.94 17.67 11.69
N THR A 234 9.44 18.76 11.12
CA THR A 234 10.26 19.75 10.44
C THR A 234 9.71 21.16 10.63
N ALA A 235 10.58 22.16 10.52
CA ALA A 235 10.21 23.57 10.52
C ALA A 235 10.06 24.06 9.08
N LEU A 236 8.94 24.73 8.80
CA LEU A 236 8.60 25.37 7.53
C LEU A 236 8.59 26.87 7.72
N ALA A 237 9.23 27.62 6.83
CA ALA A 237 9.17 29.07 6.91
C ALA A 237 7.77 29.55 6.47
N ALA A 238 7.13 30.41 7.26
CA ALA A 238 5.94 31.09 6.79
C ALA A 238 6.31 32.28 5.92
N VAL A 239 5.85 32.26 4.68
CA VAL A 239 6.20 33.25 3.66
C VAL A 239 4.96 33.93 3.10
N SER A 240 5.13 35.18 2.71
CA SER A 240 4.12 35.93 1.97
C SER A 240 4.12 35.44 0.52
N PRO A 241 2.97 35.08 -0.08
CA PRO A 241 2.91 34.89 -1.53
C PRO A 241 3.26 36.20 -2.25
N SER A 242 3.84 36.11 -3.45
CA SER A 242 4.11 37.27 -4.30
C SER A 242 2.91 37.56 -5.21
N SER A 243 2.64 38.83 -5.49
CA SER A 243 1.71 39.25 -6.53
C SER A 243 2.46 39.46 -7.83
N VAL A 244 1.97 38.88 -8.93
CA VAL A 244 2.63 38.94 -10.23
C VAL A 244 1.70 39.56 -11.28
N SER A 245 2.30 40.36 -12.16
CA SER A 245 1.61 40.91 -13.33
C SER A 245 2.50 40.90 -14.56
N PHE A 246 1.86 40.85 -15.74
CA PHE A 246 2.52 40.74 -17.03
C PHE A 246 2.20 41.94 -17.91
N ALA A 247 3.21 42.46 -18.61
CA ALA A 247 3.06 43.50 -19.62
C ALA A 247 3.88 43.13 -20.88
N PRO A 248 3.23 42.81 -22.03
CA PRO A 248 1.79 42.69 -22.23
C PRO A 248 1.14 41.55 -21.41
N ALA A 249 -0.18 41.62 -21.21
CA ALA A 249 -0.92 40.63 -20.43
C ALA A 249 -1.15 39.29 -21.16
N SER A 250 -0.75 39.20 -22.43
CA SER A 250 -0.76 37.98 -23.25
C SER A 250 0.24 38.09 -24.38
N ILE A 251 0.64 36.94 -24.94
CA ILE A 251 1.52 36.88 -26.11
C ILE A 251 0.85 36.13 -27.26
N PRO A 252 1.10 36.48 -28.54
CA PRO A 252 0.69 35.67 -29.67
C PRO A 252 1.53 34.39 -29.77
N ALA A 253 0.89 33.26 -30.10
CA ALA A 253 1.59 32.00 -30.30
C ALA A 253 2.65 32.08 -31.41
N GLY A 254 3.87 31.64 -31.11
CA GLY A 254 4.98 31.51 -32.06
C GLY A 254 5.58 32.84 -32.53
N VAL A 255 5.37 33.93 -31.79
CA VAL A 255 5.89 35.26 -32.13
C VAL A 255 6.69 35.81 -30.95
N ALA A 256 7.97 36.10 -31.19
CA ALA A 256 8.85 36.67 -30.19
C ALA A 256 8.27 37.96 -29.60
N THR A 257 8.02 37.95 -28.29
CA THR A 257 7.40 39.04 -27.53
C THR A 257 8.16 39.25 -26.23
N ASP A 258 8.63 40.46 -26.00
CA ASP A 258 9.19 40.85 -24.72
C ASP A 258 8.06 41.07 -23.70
N VAL A 259 8.07 40.30 -22.61
CA VAL A 259 7.13 40.39 -21.51
C VAL A 259 7.86 40.87 -20.26
N THR A 260 7.44 42.02 -19.74
CA THR A 260 7.85 42.49 -18.42
C THR A 260 7.00 41.80 -17.37
N VAL A 261 7.65 40.96 -16.57
CA VAL A 261 7.09 40.32 -15.37
C VAL A 261 7.40 41.24 -14.18
N THR A 262 6.37 41.71 -13.48
CA THR A 262 6.53 42.51 -12.26
C THR A 262 6.14 41.66 -11.06
N VAL A 263 7.08 41.45 -10.15
CA VAL A 263 6.93 40.70 -8.91
C VAL A 263 6.86 41.68 -7.73
N LEU A 264 5.72 41.67 -7.05
CA LEU A 264 5.44 42.47 -5.87
C LEU A 264 5.22 41.54 -4.66
N GLY A 265 5.41 42.04 -3.45
CA GLY A 265 5.02 41.34 -2.23
C GLY A 265 3.50 41.13 -2.16
N SER A 266 3.03 40.44 -1.11
CA SER A 266 1.57 40.20 -0.92
C SER A 266 0.74 41.47 -0.79
N ASP A 267 1.36 42.60 -0.46
CA ASP A 267 0.68 43.90 -0.42
C ASP A 267 0.28 44.40 -1.81
N GLY A 268 0.80 43.78 -2.88
CA GLY A 268 0.58 44.19 -4.27
C GLY A 268 1.21 45.54 -4.59
N VAL A 269 2.16 46.02 -3.79
CA VAL A 269 2.75 47.36 -3.91
C VAL A 269 4.28 47.34 -3.79
N THR A 270 4.84 46.54 -2.89
CA THR A 270 6.29 46.53 -2.62
C THR A 270 7.03 45.66 -3.64
N PRO A 271 7.97 46.20 -4.42
CA PRO A 271 8.73 45.38 -5.38
C PRO A 271 9.66 44.37 -4.72
N VAL A 272 9.79 43.19 -5.32
CA VAL A 272 10.68 42.12 -4.86
C VAL A 272 11.82 41.93 -5.87
N ALA A 273 13.02 42.35 -5.48
CA ALA A 273 14.24 42.21 -6.27
C ALA A 273 14.87 40.81 -6.10
N ASP A 274 15.79 40.44 -7.01
CA ASP A 274 16.59 39.22 -6.95
C ASP A 274 15.75 37.91 -6.97
N VAL A 275 14.58 37.96 -7.62
CA VAL A 275 13.76 36.80 -7.94
C VAL A 275 14.11 36.35 -9.36
N ASP A 276 14.63 35.13 -9.49
CA ASP A 276 14.87 34.52 -10.80
C ASP A 276 13.53 34.13 -11.42
N VAL A 277 13.19 34.72 -12.57
CA VAL A 277 11.93 34.49 -13.30
C VAL A 277 12.22 33.80 -14.62
N TRP A 278 11.46 32.75 -14.95
CA TRP A 278 11.55 32.04 -16.23
C TRP A 278 10.17 31.52 -16.65
N ALA A 279 10.06 31.09 -17.91
CA ALA A 279 8.83 30.49 -18.43
C ALA A 279 9.07 29.05 -18.88
N GLU A 280 8.12 28.17 -18.61
CA GLU A 280 8.12 26.75 -19.00
C GLU A 280 6.79 26.36 -19.63
N GLY A 281 6.86 25.46 -20.60
CA GLY A 281 5.72 24.89 -21.31
C GLY A 281 6.15 23.65 -22.09
N LEU A 282 5.25 23.11 -22.90
CA LEU A 282 5.48 21.88 -23.66
C LEU A 282 6.70 22.03 -24.59
N GLY A 283 7.78 21.31 -24.31
CA GLY A 283 9.05 21.40 -25.03
C GLY A 283 9.71 22.79 -25.01
N TYR A 284 9.37 23.67 -24.06
CA TYR A 284 9.84 25.06 -24.02
C TYR A 284 10.28 25.45 -22.60
N ALA A 285 11.46 26.04 -22.48
CA ALA A 285 11.92 26.67 -21.25
C ALA A 285 12.85 27.85 -21.57
N THR A 286 12.71 28.95 -20.84
CA THR A 286 13.66 30.07 -20.93
C THR A 286 14.76 29.95 -19.87
N ALA A 287 15.89 30.62 -20.10
CA ALA A 287 16.84 30.86 -19.02
C ALA A 287 16.22 31.82 -17.97
N PRO A 288 16.53 31.67 -16.67
CA PRO A 288 16.06 32.60 -15.65
C PRO A 288 16.65 34.00 -15.79
N VAL A 289 15.82 35.00 -15.49
CA VAL A 289 16.17 36.43 -15.46
C VAL A 289 15.79 36.98 -14.09
N ALA A 290 16.77 37.51 -13.35
CA ALA A 290 16.54 38.10 -12.04
C ALA A 290 15.75 39.42 -12.13
N THR A 291 14.81 39.63 -11.22
CA THR A 291 14.12 40.91 -11.06
C THR A 291 15.07 42.00 -10.57
N ASP A 292 14.91 43.22 -11.10
CA ASP A 292 15.66 44.39 -10.67
C ASP A 292 15.11 45.01 -9.36
N ALA A 293 15.65 46.17 -8.97
CA ALA A 293 15.20 46.89 -7.77
C ALA A 293 13.74 47.38 -7.83
N ALA A 294 13.13 47.41 -9.02
CA ALA A 294 11.70 47.69 -9.24
C ALA A 294 10.86 46.41 -9.32
N GLY A 295 11.45 45.25 -9.04
CA GLY A 295 10.78 43.95 -9.07
C GLY A 295 10.48 43.48 -10.49
N GLN A 296 11.19 43.98 -11.50
CA GLN A 296 10.89 43.70 -12.90
C GLN A 296 11.95 42.79 -13.54
N ALA A 297 11.48 41.78 -14.26
CA ALA A 297 12.28 40.95 -15.16
C ALA A 297 11.65 40.98 -16.56
N VAL A 298 12.47 41.06 -17.61
CA VAL A 298 11.98 41.03 -19.00
C VAL A 298 12.35 39.69 -19.62
N LEU A 299 11.33 38.92 -20.01
CA LEU A 299 11.49 37.65 -20.72
C LEU A 299 11.19 37.86 -22.21
N SER A 300 12.05 37.36 -23.10
CA SER A 300 11.78 37.30 -24.53
C SER A 300 11.14 35.95 -24.86
N LEU A 301 9.83 35.92 -25.06
CA LEU A 301 9.03 34.71 -25.19
C LEU A 301 8.61 34.46 -26.64
N GLU A 302 8.82 33.24 -27.14
CA GLU A 302 8.38 32.79 -28.48
C GLU A 302 7.81 31.37 -28.36
N TYR A 303 6.75 31.23 -27.55
CA TYR A 303 6.13 29.94 -27.29
C TYR A 303 5.05 29.62 -28.35
N PRO A 304 5.09 28.46 -29.01
CA PRO A 304 4.26 28.19 -30.18
C PRO A 304 2.83 27.71 -29.89
N PHE A 305 2.47 27.40 -28.65
CA PHE A 305 1.20 26.74 -28.31
C PHE A 305 0.36 27.58 -27.34
N GLY A 306 -0.96 27.53 -27.50
CA GLY A 306 -1.91 28.06 -26.50
C GLY A 306 -2.42 26.97 -25.55
N PRO A 307 -3.34 27.29 -24.62
CA PRO A 307 -3.89 28.62 -24.36
C PRO A 307 -3.04 29.46 -23.39
N SER A 308 -2.01 28.87 -22.79
CA SER A 308 -1.18 29.54 -21.79
C SER A 308 0.25 29.00 -21.75
N LEU A 309 1.12 29.75 -21.09
CA LEU A 309 2.50 29.44 -20.79
C LEU A 309 2.74 29.72 -19.31
N THR A 310 3.31 28.76 -18.59
CA THR A 310 3.57 28.93 -17.16
C THR A 310 4.82 29.81 -16.96
N VAL A 311 4.69 30.85 -16.14
CA VAL A 311 5.80 31.71 -15.72
C VAL A 311 6.06 31.47 -14.24
N LEU A 312 7.27 31.04 -13.90
CA LEU A 312 7.70 30.73 -12.55
C LEU A 312 8.63 31.83 -12.02
N GLY A 313 8.64 32.01 -10.71
CA GLY A 313 9.61 32.86 -10.05
C GLY A 313 10.11 32.26 -8.74
N ARG A 314 11.41 32.39 -8.48
CA ARG A 314 12.07 31.80 -7.32
C ARG A 314 13.11 32.76 -6.75
N GLU A 315 13.13 32.96 -5.43
CA GLU A 315 14.22 33.71 -4.80
C GLU A 315 15.55 32.97 -4.98
N GLN A 316 16.64 33.70 -5.19
CA GLN A 316 17.95 33.08 -5.34
C GLN A 316 18.33 32.24 -4.11
N GLY A 317 18.59 30.94 -4.35
CA GLY A 317 18.92 29.98 -3.30
C GLY A 317 17.72 29.32 -2.61
N ALA A 318 16.49 29.71 -2.94
CA ALA A 318 15.29 28.99 -2.51
C ALA A 318 15.15 27.66 -3.27
N THR A 319 14.48 26.69 -2.65
CA THR A 319 14.14 25.39 -3.26
C THR A 319 12.65 25.27 -3.60
N TYR A 320 11.94 26.40 -3.58
CA TYR A 320 10.50 26.49 -3.83
C TYR A 320 10.23 27.70 -4.71
N ASP A 321 9.16 27.64 -5.50
CA ASP A 321 8.74 28.75 -6.33
C ASP A 321 7.88 29.72 -5.51
N LEU A 322 8.20 31.01 -5.58
CA LEU A 322 7.41 32.10 -4.99
C LEU A 322 6.05 32.23 -5.65
N PHE A 323 5.97 31.89 -6.93
CA PHE A 323 4.77 31.87 -7.73
C PHE A 323 4.95 30.98 -8.97
N ASP A 324 3.81 30.46 -9.43
CA ASP A 324 3.58 29.88 -10.75
C ASP A 324 2.35 30.57 -11.36
N ALA A 325 2.56 31.37 -12.41
CA ALA A 325 1.51 32.21 -12.97
C ALA A 325 1.34 31.92 -14.46
N GLU A 326 0.10 31.66 -14.86
CA GLU A 326 -0.25 31.41 -16.26
C GLU A 326 -0.29 32.71 -17.05
N LEU A 327 0.61 32.84 -18.03
CA LEU A 327 0.58 33.89 -19.05
C LEU A 327 -0.28 33.41 -20.23
N PRO A 328 -1.41 34.07 -20.54
CA PRO A 328 -2.23 33.70 -21.68
C PRO A 328 -1.47 33.80 -23.01
N VAL A 329 -1.64 32.79 -23.85
CA VAL A 329 -1.08 32.71 -25.19
C VAL A 329 -2.22 32.69 -26.19
N VAL A 330 -2.27 33.70 -27.05
CA VAL A 330 -3.32 33.85 -28.06
C VAL A 330 -3.03 32.93 -29.23
N ALA A 331 -3.81 31.87 -29.34
CA ALA A 331 -3.73 30.87 -30.41
C ALA A 331 -5.14 30.55 -30.96
N ALA A 332 -5.20 29.80 -32.07
CA ALA A 332 -6.46 29.33 -32.64
C ALA A 332 -6.91 28.00 -32.00
N ALA A 333 -8.22 27.73 -31.95
CA ALA A 333 -8.70 26.43 -31.49
C ALA A 333 -8.43 25.33 -32.55
N LEU A 334 -8.05 24.13 -32.10
CA LEU A 334 -7.93 22.95 -32.96
C LEU A 334 -9.31 22.51 -33.50
N THR A 335 -9.31 21.93 -34.71
CA THR A 335 -10.52 21.43 -35.35
C THR A 335 -10.75 19.97 -34.98
N ALA A 336 -11.78 19.70 -34.18
CA ALA A 336 -12.20 18.37 -33.73
C ALA A 336 -11.04 17.51 -33.18
N PRO A 337 -10.27 18.01 -32.20
CA PRO A 337 -9.22 17.22 -31.56
C PRO A 337 -9.86 16.10 -30.72
N ASP A 338 -9.25 14.92 -30.73
CA ASP A 338 -9.66 13.76 -29.93
C ASP A 338 -8.45 12.88 -29.63
N LEU A 339 -8.37 12.36 -28.40
CA LEU A 339 -7.33 11.45 -27.94
C LEU A 339 -7.97 10.16 -27.46
N THR A 340 -7.46 9.02 -27.90
CA THR A 340 -7.94 7.71 -27.43
C THR A 340 -6.78 6.79 -27.16
N VAL A 341 -6.96 5.84 -26.24
CA VAL A 341 -5.99 4.79 -25.99
C VAL A 341 -6.54 3.45 -26.45
N SER A 342 -5.74 2.68 -27.17
CA SER A 342 -6.08 1.33 -27.60
C SER A 342 -4.95 0.37 -27.24
N THR A 343 -5.28 -0.83 -26.77
CA THR A 343 -4.29 -1.88 -26.54
C THR A 343 -4.56 -3.11 -27.40
N THR A 344 -3.51 -3.90 -27.67
CA THR A 344 -3.64 -5.17 -28.41
C THR A 344 -4.33 -6.26 -27.59
N PHE A 345 -4.54 -6.02 -26.29
CA PHE A 345 -5.09 -6.98 -25.33
C PHE A 345 -6.49 -6.60 -24.82
N GLY A 346 -7.17 -5.67 -25.49
CA GLY A 346 -8.61 -5.44 -25.31
C GLY A 346 -8.99 -4.31 -24.35
N MET A 347 -8.04 -3.51 -23.88
CA MET A 347 -8.34 -2.28 -23.13
C MET A 347 -8.51 -1.08 -24.08
N SER A 348 -9.36 -0.15 -23.64
CA SER A 348 -9.62 1.13 -24.32
C SER A 348 -9.62 2.28 -23.31
N ASP A 349 -9.12 3.45 -23.71
CA ASP A 349 -9.06 4.70 -22.93
C ASP A 349 -8.36 4.60 -21.57
N GLN A 350 -7.49 3.60 -21.41
CA GLN A 350 -6.66 3.37 -20.24
C GLN A 350 -5.40 2.60 -20.64
N PHE A 351 -4.33 2.75 -19.86
CA PHE A 351 -3.10 1.97 -20.02
C PHE A 351 -3.01 0.85 -18.97
N GLY A 352 -2.48 -0.30 -19.39
CA GLY A 352 -2.09 -1.37 -18.48
C GLY A 352 -0.69 -1.11 -17.91
N LEU A 353 -0.51 -1.29 -16.61
CA LEU A 353 0.79 -1.19 -15.95
C LEU A 353 1.79 -2.19 -16.58
N ASN A 354 2.97 -1.70 -16.99
CA ASN A 354 4.02 -2.46 -17.67
C ASN A 354 3.59 -3.11 -19.01
N LEU A 355 2.47 -2.69 -19.58
CA LEU A 355 1.95 -3.23 -20.83
C LEU A 355 1.90 -2.15 -21.93
N PRO A 356 2.21 -2.49 -23.19
CA PRO A 356 2.20 -1.52 -24.28
C PRO A 356 0.77 -1.10 -24.64
N GLY A 357 0.53 0.21 -24.71
CA GLY A 357 -0.68 0.81 -25.28
C GLY A 357 -0.34 1.80 -26.39
N THR A 358 -1.27 2.01 -27.30
CA THR A 358 -1.16 3.03 -28.36
C THR A 358 -2.05 4.21 -28.01
N LEU A 359 -1.43 5.38 -27.82
CA LEU A 359 -2.12 6.67 -27.79
C LEU A 359 -2.38 7.12 -29.23
N ASN A 360 -3.62 7.41 -29.57
CA ASN A 360 -4.04 7.84 -30.90
C ASN A 360 -4.54 9.28 -30.83
N ALA A 361 -4.19 10.08 -31.83
CA ALA A 361 -4.64 11.46 -31.99
C ALA A 361 -5.44 11.62 -33.28
N VAL A 362 -6.56 12.32 -33.20
CA VAL A 362 -7.31 12.83 -34.34
C VAL A 362 -7.34 14.35 -34.24
N VAL A 363 -6.99 15.04 -35.33
CA VAL A 363 -7.02 16.50 -35.41
C VAL A 363 -7.11 16.94 -36.87
N GLY A 364 -7.81 18.05 -37.14
CA GLY A 364 -8.01 18.55 -38.51
C GLY A 364 -6.79 19.25 -39.09
N GLU A 365 -5.92 19.79 -38.25
CA GLU A 365 -4.72 20.53 -38.62
C GLU A 365 -3.56 19.58 -39.02
N ALA A 366 -2.80 19.99 -40.04
CA ALA A 366 -1.59 19.27 -40.44
C ALA A 366 -0.39 19.69 -39.56
N GLY A 367 0.57 18.77 -39.40
CA GLY A 367 1.82 19.05 -38.66
C GLY A 367 1.66 18.99 -37.14
N ALA A 368 0.65 18.28 -36.65
CA ALA A 368 0.49 18.01 -35.23
C ALA A 368 1.64 17.16 -34.68
N THR A 369 2.07 17.49 -33.47
CA THR A 369 2.94 16.64 -32.65
C THR A 369 2.08 16.06 -31.53
N LEU A 370 2.13 14.74 -31.40
CA LEU A 370 1.49 14.02 -30.31
C LEU A 370 2.52 13.79 -29.20
N PHE A 371 2.18 14.19 -27.98
CA PHE A 371 2.98 13.98 -26.78
C PHE A 371 2.26 13.04 -25.82
N ALA A 372 3.04 12.32 -25.02
CA ALA A 372 2.58 11.59 -23.85
C ALA A 372 3.48 11.94 -22.66
N VAL A 373 2.91 12.51 -21.61
CA VAL A 373 3.59 12.74 -20.34
C VAL A 373 3.21 11.60 -19.40
N LEU A 374 4.20 10.77 -19.06
CA LEU A 374 4.03 9.61 -18.18
C LEU A 374 3.89 10.06 -16.72
N PRO A 375 3.40 9.18 -15.81
CA PRO A 375 3.23 9.56 -14.42
C PRO A 375 4.54 9.95 -13.71
N ASP A 376 5.70 9.58 -14.26
CA ASP A 376 7.03 9.91 -13.72
C ASP A 376 7.57 11.25 -14.24
N GLY A 377 6.79 11.95 -15.08
CA GLY A 377 7.18 13.17 -15.75
C GLY A 377 7.95 12.95 -17.05
N THR A 378 8.20 11.69 -17.46
CA THR A 378 8.85 11.41 -18.75
C THR A 378 7.96 11.89 -19.90
N GLU A 379 8.49 12.73 -20.77
CA GLU A 379 7.82 13.20 -21.98
C GLU A 379 8.27 12.38 -23.19
N LEU A 380 7.30 11.79 -23.89
CA LEU A 380 7.49 11.13 -25.18
C LEU A 380 6.78 11.93 -26.27
N SER A 381 7.30 11.97 -27.48
CA SER A 381 6.65 12.68 -28.58
C SER A 381 6.89 12.06 -29.95
N THR A 382 5.97 12.34 -30.88
CA THR A 382 6.04 11.90 -32.27
C THR A 382 5.28 12.85 -33.19
N GLY A 383 5.71 12.97 -34.45
CA GLY A 383 4.96 13.67 -35.50
C GLY A 383 3.91 12.81 -36.20
N ALA A 384 3.72 11.57 -35.74
CA ALA A 384 2.68 10.67 -36.24
C ALA A 384 1.37 10.84 -35.46
N ALA A 385 0.27 10.33 -36.02
CA ALA A 385 -1.04 10.32 -35.36
C ALA A 385 -1.17 9.29 -34.23
N PHE A 386 -0.12 8.50 -33.96
CA PHE A 386 -0.10 7.50 -32.90
C PHE A 386 1.27 7.41 -32.24
N LEU A 387 1.28 7.08 -30.95
CA LEU A 387 2.47 6.93 -30.11
C LEU A 387 2.31 5.68 -29.23
N GLU A 388 3.29 4.77 -29.28
CA GLU A 388 3.32 3.64 -28.34
C GLU A 388 3.90 4.08 -27.00
N VAL A 389 3.22 3.68 -25.91
CA VAL A 389 3.56 4.04 -24.53
C VAL A 389 3.43 2.80 -23.65
N THR A 390 4.45 2.55 -22.82
CA THR A 390 4.45 1.46 -21.83
C THR A 390 4.73 2.08 -20.44
N PRO A 391 3.69 2.48 -19.69
CA PRO A 391 3.89 3.11 -18.39
C PRO A 391 4.35 2.09 -17.34
N ALA A 392 5.39 2.43 -16.58
CA ALA A 392 6.01 1.54 -15.59
C ALA A 392 5.50 1.76 -14.15
N GLN A 393 4.59 2.73 -13.95
CA GLN A 393 4.03 3.04 -12.64
C GLN A 393 2.56 3.45 -12.75
N VAL A 394 1.83 3.20 -11.66
CA VAL A 394 0.42 3.62 -11.53
C VAL A 394 0.30 5.14 -11.50
N GLY A 395 -0.85 5.66 -11.92
CA GLY A 395 -1.10 7.10 -12.04
C GLY A 395 -1.89 7.40 -13.31
N SER A 396 -1.47 8.43 -14.06
CA SER A 396 -2.08 8.77 -15.34
C SER A 396 -1.03 9.17 -16.38
N VAL A 397 -1.28 8.80 -17.63
CA VAL A 397 -0.56 9.33 -18.80
C VAL A 397 -1.38 10.47 -19.37
N THR A 398 -0.78 11.66 -19.52
CA THR A 398 -1.44 12.79 -20.17
C THR A 398 -1.04 12.83 -21.64
N GLY A 399 -1.99 12.56 -22.53
CA GLY A 399 -1.83 12.73 -23.98
C GLY A 399 -2.05 14.19 -24.36
N ILE A 400 -1.25 14.71 -25.30
CA ILE A 400 -1.35 16.10 -25.75
C ILE A 400 -1.20 16.17 -27.28
N ILE A 401 -2.11 16.86 -27.94
CA ILE A 401 -2.02 17.26 -29.36
C ILE A 401 -1.57 18.72 -29.40
N ALA A 402 -0.44 19.00 -30.04
CA ALA A 402 0.06 20.37 -30.21
C ALA A 402 0.35 20.69 -31.68
N VAL A 403 -0.15 21.83 -32.14
CA VAL A 403 0.10 22.39 -33.48
C VAL A 403 0.55 23.85 -33.29
N PRO A 404 1.68 24.28 -33.86
CA PRO A 404 2.11 25.67 -33.73
C PRO A 404 1.05 26.66 -34.20
N GLY A 405 0.76 27.66 -33.35
CA GLY A 405 -0.29 28.65 -33.60
C GLY A 405 -1.69 28.26 -33.09
N TYR A 406 -1.82 27.10 -32.46
CA TYR A 406 -3.09 26.59 -31.92
C TYR A 406 -3.03 26.30 -30.42
N ASP A 407 -4.19 26.28 -29.76
CA ASP A 407 -4.35 25.80 -28.39
C ASP A 407 -4.06 24.30 -28.35
N ALA A 408 -3.21 23.87 -27.41
CA ALA A 408 -2.96 22.46 -27.19
C ALA A 408 -4.23 21.78 -26.63
N TYR A 409 -4.47 20.55 -27.04
CA TYR A 409 -5.55 19.71 -26.53
C TYR A 409 -4.96 18.55 -25.73
N SER A 410 -5.44 18.33 -24.51
CA SER A 410 -4.92 17.28 -23.63
C SER A 410 -6.02 16.46 -22.98
N GLU A 411 -5.75 15.17 -22.81
CA GLU A 411 -6.59 14.24 -22.04
C GLU A 411 -5.71 13.35 -21.16
N SER A 412 -6.22 12.93 -20.00
CA SER A 412 -5.52 12.06 -19.07
C SER A 412 -6.14 10.67 -19.04
N PHE A 413 -5.31 9.66 -19.19
CA PHE A 413 -5.69 8.25 -19.22
C PHE A 413 -5.08 7.54 -18.01
N ALA A 414 -5.90 6.81 -17.25
CA ALA A 414 -5.45 6.09 -16.07
C ALA A 414 -4.47 4.95 -16.43
N VAL A 415 -3.49 4.72 -15.57
CA VAL A 415 -2.63 3.53 -15.61
C VAL A 415 -3.06 2.58 -14.50
N VAL A 416 -3.54 1.40 -14.88
CA VAL A 416 -4.13 0.41 -13.96
C VAL A 416 -3.49 -0.97 -14.12
N GLU A 417 -3.55 -1.78 -13.07
CA GLU A 417 -3.29 -3.22 -13.20
C GLU A 417 -4.44 -3.85 -14.00
N ALA A 418 -4.10 -4.54 -15.08
CA ALA A 418 -5.07 -5.16 -15.96
C ALA A 418 -5.25 -6.62 -15.58
N TYR A 419 -6.50 -7.09 -15.54
CA TYR A 419 -6.83 -8.48 -15.20
C TYR A 419 -7.70 -9.14 -16.27
N GLY A 420 -7.61 -10.45 -16.38
CA GLY A 420 -8.45 -11.28 -17.22
C GLY A 420 -8.83 -12.60 -16.55
N THR A 421 -9.80 -13.27 -17.15
CA THR A 421 -10.23 -14.63 -16.78
C THR A 421 -9.78 -15.60 -17.86
N LEU A 422 -9.57 -16.86 -17.49
CA LEU A 422 -9.22 -17.94 -18.40
C LEU A 422 -10.18 -19.11 -18.22
N SER A 423 -10.67 -19.64 -19.33
CA SER A 423 -11.50 -20.84 -19.39
C SER A 423 -11.14 -21.70 -20.61
N GLY A 424 -11.65 -22.92 -20.68
CA GLY A 424 -11.47 -23.76 -21.86
C GLY A 424 -11.90 -25.20 -21.61
N VAL A 425 -11.57 -26.06 -22.55
CA VAL A 425 -11.84 -27.50 -22.47
C VAL A 425 -10.55 -28.30 -22.65
N VAL A 426 -10.32 -29.26 -21.75
CA VAL A 426 -9.27 -30.27 -21.90
C VAL A 426 -9.87 -31.52 -22.55
N SER A 427 -9.25 -32.00 -23.62
CA SER A 427 -9.71 -33.19 -24.36
C SER A 427 -8.54 -34.02 -24.89
N ASP A 428 -8.79 -35.26 -25.30
CA ASP A 428 -7.81 -36.09 -26.05
C ASP A 428 -7.89 -35.91 -27.58
N GLY A 429 -8.69 -34.93 -28.02
CA GLY A 429 -9.03 -34.68 -29.42
C GLY A 429 -10.33 -35.35 -29.88
N ALA A 430 -10.89 -36.28 -29.10
CA ALA A 430 -12.17 -36.94 -29.37
C ALA A 430 -13.15 -36.86 -28.19
N SER A 431 -12.66 -36.96 -26.95
CA SER A 431 -13.43 -36.99 -25.72
C SER A 431 -12.91 -35.97 -24.71
N PRO A 432 -13.79 -35.37 -23.89
CA PRO A 432 -13.36 -34.50 -22.81
C PRO A 432 -12.61 -35.28 -21.72
N LEU A 433 -11.62 -34.63 -21.11
CA LEU A 433 -10.78 -35.19 -20.06
C LEU A 433 -11.10 -34.52 -18.73
N ALA A 434 -11.72 -35.28 -17.83
CA ALA A 434 -12.00 -34.85 -16.46
C ALA A 434 -10.80 -35.08 -15.55
N GLY A 435 -10.58 -34.17 -14.60
CA GLY A 435 -9.51 -34.30 -13.61
C GLY A 435 -8.13 -33.85 -14.10
N ALA A 436 -8.03 -33.24 -15.28
CA ALA A 436 -6.77 -32.69 -15.79
C ALA A 436 -6.42 -31.42 -15.03
N LEU A 437 -5.20 -31.33 -14.52
CA LEU A 437 -4.69 -30.17 -13.80
C LEU A 437 -4.06 -29.19 -14.80
N VAL A 438 -4.64 -27.99 -14.92
CA VAL A 438 -4.16 -26.86 -15.72
C VAL A 438 -3.50 -25.85 -14.79
N ARG A 439 -2.21 -25.54 -15.00
CA ARG A 439 -1.42 -24.62 -14.18
C ARG A 439 -0.89 -23.48 -15.04
N GLY A 440 -0.97 -22.26 -14.55
CA GLY A 440 -0.30 -21.11 -15.14
C GLY A 440 0.95 -20.77 -14.37
N LEU A 441 2.10 -20.81 -15.04
CA LEU A 441 3.40 -20.45 -14.47
C LEU A 441 3.85 -19.08 -14.99
N ASP A 442 4.42 -18.27 -14.11
CA ASP A 442 5.02 -16.98 -14.47
C ASP A 442 6.36 -17.14 -15.23
N GLY A 443 6.98 -16.01 -15.61
CA GLY A 443 8.28 -16.00 -16.28
C GLY A 443 9.45 -16.57 -15.46
N LEU A 444 9.27 -16.80 -14.16
CA LEU A 444 10.24 -17.44 -13.26
C LEU A 444 9.93 -18.93 -13.02
N GLY A 445 8.82 -19.43 -13.59
CA GLY A 445 8.35 -20.80 -13.40
C GLY A 445 7.59 -21.03 -12.09
N ALA A 446 7.22 -19.97 -11.37
CA ALA A 446 6.38 -20.08 -10.18
C ALA A 446 4.91 -20.22 -10.57
N GLU A 447 4.16 -21.04 -9.83
CA GLU A 447 2.74 -21.22 -10.06
C GLU A 447 1.95 -20.00 -9.61
N VAL A 448 1.18 -19.42 -10.54
CA VAL A 448 0.29 -18.27 -10.29
C VAL A 448 -1.15 -18.74 -10.08
N PHE A 449 -1.59 -19.73 -10.85
CA PHE A 449 -2.91 -20.32 -10.71
C PHE A 449 -2.90 -21.80 -11.08
N ALA A 450 -3.87 -22.55 -10.54
CA ALA A 450 -4.12 -23.93 -10.89
C ALA A 450 -5.61 -24.25 -10.82
N VAL A 451 -6.11 -25.01 -11.80
CA VAL A 451 -7.51 -25.46 -11.85
C VAL A 451 -7.59 -26.86 -12.43
N THR A 452 -8.54 -27.64 -11.94
CA THR A 452 -8.80 -29.00 -12.43
C THR A 452 -10.03 -29.01 -13.33
N SER A 453 -9.94 -29.67 -14.48
CA SER A 453 -11.08 -29.80 -15.40
C SER A 453 -12.22 -30.64 -14.80
N GLY A 454 -13.46 -30.21 -15.06
CA GLY A 454 -14.69 -30.87 -14.65
C GLY A 454 -15.02 -32.12 -15.47
N GLY A 455 -16.18 -32.73 -15.17
CA GLY A 455 -16.62 -33.99 -15.80
C GLY A 455 -16.82 -33.92 -17.31
N ASP A 456 -17.05 -32.74 -17.86
CA ASP A 456 -17.17 -32.44 -19.28
C ASP A 456 -15.87 -31.87 -19.89
N GLY A 457 -14.77 -31.93 -19.15
CA GLY A 457 -13.46 -31.42 -19.56
C GLY A 457 -13.32 -29.90 -19.45
N SER A 458 -14.39 -29.18 -19.09
CA SER A 458 -14.33 -27.72 -18.95
C SER A 458 -13.51 -27.31 -17.73
N TYR A 459 -12.80 -26.19 -17.85
CA TYR A 459 -12.15 -25.53 -16.73
C TYR A 459 -12.37 -24.02 -16.83
N ALA A 460 -12.40 -23.35 -15.67
CA ALA A 460 -12.47 -21.91 -15.57
C ALA A 460 -11.80 -21.48 -14.27
N LEU A 461 -10.97 -20.44 -14.32
CA LEU A 461 -10.40 -19.84 -13.12
C LEU A 461 -11.50 -19.15 -12.31
N SER A 462 -11.42 -19.26 -10.98
CA SER A 462 -12.38 -18.64 -10.06
C SER A 462 -12.05 -17.18 -9.73
N GLU A 463 -10.83 -16.76 -10.03
CA GLU A 463 -10.30 -15.44 -9.73
C GLU A 463 -9.71 -14.83 -11.01
N ASP A 464 -9.74 -13.51 -11.07
CA ASP A 464 -9.10 -12.78 -12.15
C ASP A 464 -7.58 -12.82 -11.98
N VAL A 465 -6.87 -12.99 -13.09
CA VAL A 465 -5.42 -13.12 -13.14
C VAL A 465 -4.84 -11.91 -13.88
N LEU A 466 -3.67 -11.43 -13.44
CA LEU A 466 -2.98 -10.32 -14.10
C LEU A 466 -2.75 -10.62 -15.59
N VAL A 467 -2.93 -9.61 -16.42
CA VAL A 467 -2.63 -9.68 -17.86
C VAL A 467 -1.13 -9.83 -18.04
N ASP A 468 -0.70 -11.01 -18.51
CA ASP A 468 0.71 -11.31 -18.80
C ASP A 468 0.82 -12.57 -19.69
N THR A 469 2.04 -12.90 -20.10
CA THR A 469 2.38 -14.16 -20.73
C THR A 469 2.70 -15.22 -19.68
N TYR A 470 1.91 -16.29 -19.67
CA TYR A 470 2.11 -17.45 -18.80
C TYR A 470 2.57 -18.65 -19.60
N THR A 471 3.27 -19.56 -18.92
CA THR A 471 3.44 -20.94 -19.41
C THR A 471 2.30 -21.78 -18.84
N ILE A 472 1.41 -22.25 -19.71
CA ILE A 472 0.30 -23.11 -19.33
C ILE A 472 0.75 -24.56 -19.42
N GLU A 473 0.81 -25.23 -18.27
CA GLU A 473 1.09 -26.66 -18.17
C GLU A 473 -0.17 -27.43 -17.82
N THR A 474 -0.53 -28.41 -18.65
CA THR A 474 -1.66 -29.29 -18.40
C THR A 474 -1.19 -30.72 -18.23
N SER A 475 -1.56 -31.34 -17.11
CA SER A 475 -1.16 -32.70 -16.75
C SER A 475 -2.36 -33.55 -16.34
N LEU A 476 -2.33 -34.81 -16.77
CA LEU A 476 -3.31 -35.82 -16.40
C LEU A 476 -2.64 -37.19 -16.52
N PHE A 477 -2.80 -38.04 -15.50
CA PHE A 477 -2.22 -39.37 -15.52
C PHE A 477 -2.73 -40.18 -16.71
N GLY A 478 -1.82 -40.87 -17.41
CA GLY A 478 -2.14 -41.62 -18.64
C GLY A 478 -2.08 -40.79 -19.92
N TYR A 479 -1.81 -39.48 -19.84
CA TYR A 479 -1.68 -38.58 -20.98
C TYR A 479 -0.33 -37.86 -20.99
N LEU A 480 0.15 -37.45 -22.16
CA LEU A 480 1.37 -36.66 -22.27
C LEU A 480 1.11 -35.23 -21.78
N THR A 481 1.88 -34.78 -20.78
CA THR A 481 1.85 -33.40 -20.29
C THR A 481 2.04 -32.42 -21.45
N GLN A 482 1.16 -31.42 -21.53
CA GLN A 482 1.27 -30.33 -22.49
C GLN A 482 1.82 -29.10 -21.79
N SER A 483 2.66 -28.36 -22.50
CA SER A 483 3.20 -27.07 -22.04
C SER A 483 3.22 -26.11 -23.22
N GLN A 484 2.60 -24.95 -23.06
CA GLN A 484 2.54 -23.92 -24.11
C GLN A 484 2.55 -22.52 -23.50
N SER A 485 3.17 -21.58 -24.20
CA SER A 485 3.07 -20.17 -23.84
C SER A 485 1.70 -19.63 -24.25
N PHE A 486 1.07 -18.86 -23.36
CA PHE A 486 -0.23 -18.24 -23.57
C PHE A 486 -0.22 -16.82 -23.01
N PHE A 487 -0.65 -15.86 -23.83
CA PHE A 487 -0.87 -14.49 -23.38
C PHE A 487 -2.31 -14.35 -22.87
N LEU A 488 -2.47 -14.13 -21.56
CA LEU A 488 -3.76 -13.90 -20.93
C LEU A 488 -4.08 -12.41 -21.04
N GLY A 489 -5.01 -12.05 -21.94
CA GLY A 489 -5.42 -10.67 -22.19
C GLY A 489 -6.47 -10.14 -21.22
N TYR A 490 -6.87 -8.88 -21.37
CA TYR A 490 -7.89 -8.28 -20.53
C TYR A 490 -9.27 -8.91 -20.77
N GLY A 491 -10.05 -9.11 -19.71
CA GLY A 491 -11.38 -9.71 -19.80
C GLY A 491 -11.36 -11.22 -20.05
N ALA A 492 -12.28 -11.74 -20.85
CA ALA A 492 -12.48 -13.19 -21.00
C ALA A 492 -11.54 -13.81 -22.05
N ASN A 493 -10.76 -14.81 -21.63
CA ASN A 493 -9.88 -15.58 -22.49
C ASN A 493 -10.31 -17.06 -22.53
N VAL A 494 -10.06 -17.71 -23.67
CA VAL A 494 -10.37 -19.13 -23.87
C VAL A 494 -9.13 -19.86 -24.40
N LEU A 495 -8.80 -20.99 -23.78
CA LEU A 495 -7.71 -21.87 -24.18
C LEU A 495 -8.12 -23.34 -24.09
N ASP A 496 -8.38 -23.96 -25.24
CA ASP A 496 -8.59 -25.40 -25.28
C ASP A 496 -7.25 -26.14 -25.32
N VAL A 497 -7.16 -27.26 -24.59
CA VAL A 497 -5.94 -28.07 -24.51
C VAL A 497 -6.23 -29.48 -24.97
N THR A 498 -5.52 -29.93 -26.00
CA THR A 498 -5.56 -31.32 -26.47
C THR A 498 -4.39 -32.10 -25.89
N MET A 499 -4.67 -33.14 -25.12
CA MET A 499 -3.68 -34.01 -24.51
C MET A 499 -3.67 -35.40 -25.17
N PRO A 500 -2.63 -35.77 -25.93
CA PRO A 500 -2.51 -37.12 -26.47
C PRO A 500 -2.32 -38.16 -25.37
N ALA A 501 -2.94 -39.34 -25.50
CA ALA A 501 -2.72 -40.45 -24.60
C ALA A 501 -1.24 -40.87 -24.61
N ALA A 502 -0.69 -41.17 -23.44
CA ALA A 502 0.68 -41.65 -23.33
C ALA A 502 0.79 -43.07 -23.93
N PRO A 503 1.92 -43.39 -24.60
CA PRO A 503 2.15 -44.75 -25.09
C PRO A 503 2.05 -45.77 -23.95
N ALA A 504 1.39 -46.90 -24.20
CA ALA A 504 1.27 -47.99 -23.24
C ALA A 504 2.24 -49.13 -23.57
N GLY A 505 2.84 -49.71 -22.52
CA GLY A 505 3.64 -50.92 -22.58
C GLY A 505 2.92 -52.11 -21.94
N ALA A 506 3.31 -53.32 -22.33
CA ALA A 506 2.84 -54.54 -21.66
C ALA A 506 3.80 -54.91 -20.52
N VAL A 507 3.28 -54.94 -19.30
CA VAL A 507 3.96 -55.54 -18.14
C VAL A 507 3.49 -56.99 -18.04
N THR A 508 4.43 -57.92 -18.21
CA THR A 508 4.15 -59.36 -18.14
C THR A 508 4.97 -60.02 -17.06
N GLY A 509 4.39 -60.99 -16.37
CA GLY A 509 5.10 -61.77 -15.37
C GLY A 509 4.46 -63.14 -15.14
N VAL A 510 5.04 -63.90 -14.21
CA VAL A 510 4.52 -65.21 -13.81
C VAL A 510 4.47 -65.26 -12.28
N VAL A 511 3.31 -65.60 -11.72
CA VAL A 511 3.11 -65.83 -10.30
C VAL A 511 3.23 -67.33 -10.03
N THR A 512 4.22 -67.72 -9.24
CA THR A 512 4.48 -69.13 -8.92
C THR A 512 4.49 -69.40 -7.42
N GLU A 513 4.06 -70.59 -7.02
CA GLU A 513 4.21 -71.06 -5.64
C GLU A 513 5.69 -71.29 -5.29
N ALA A 514 6.11 -70.76 -4.15
CA ALA A 514 7.48 -70.90 -3.67
C ALA A 514 7.81 -72.38 -3.38
N GLY A 515 8.84 -72.91 -4.03
CA GLY A 515 9.34 -74.27 -3.85
C GLY A 515 8.87 -75.26 -4.92
N SER A 516 7.59 -75.24 -5.32
CA SER A 516 7.05 -76.13 -6.37
C SER A 516 7.21 -75.54 -7.78
N GLY A 517 7.22 -74.21 -7.90
CA GLY A 517 7.27 -73.51 -9.19
C GLY A 517 5.97 -73.62 -9.99
N LEU A 518 4.89 -74.18 -9.42
CA LEU A 518 3.59 -74.24 -10.07
C LEU A 518 2.96 -72.85 -10.17
N GLY A 519 2.31 -72.58 -11.30
CA GLY A 519 1.58 -71.34 -11.52
C GLY A 519 0.42 -71.15 -10.55
N LEU A 520 0.21 -69.92 -10.10
CA LEU A 520 -0.89 -69.54 -9.22
C LEU A 520 -1.83 -68.56 -9.91
N VAL A 521 -3.12 -68.72 -9.65
CA VAL A 521 -4.15 -67.72 -9.95
C VAL A 521 -4.14 -66.69 -8.82
N ALA A 522 -3.73 -65.46 -9.12
CA ALA A 522 -3.60 -64.36 -8.18
C ALA A 522 -4.07 -63.07 -8.85
N ASP A 523 -4.55 -62.11 -8.05
CA ASP A 523 -4.87 -60.76 -8.54
C ASP A 523 -3.61 -59.89 -8.48
N ILE A 524 -3.23 -59.33 -9.63
CA ILE A 524 -2.14 -58.35 -9.78
C ILE A 524 -2.79 -56.97 -9.89
N LYS A 525 -2.37 -56.04 -9.04
CA LYS A 525 -2.94 -54.70 -8.93
C LYS A 525 -1.85 -53.66 -9.15
N ALA A 526 -1.98 -52.85 -10.20
CA ALA A 526 -1.09 -51.72 -10.45
C ALA A 526 -1.65 -50.47 -9.75
N TYR A 527 -0.95 -50.01 -8.72
CA TYR A 527 -1.20 -48.74 -8.06
C TYR A 527 -0.32 -47.66 -8.65
N ARG A 528 -0.82 -46.43 -8.77
CA ARG A 528 -0.01 -45.31 -9.24
C ARG A 528 0.97 -44.92 -8.14
N SER A 529 2.24 -44.71 -8.51
CA SER A 529 3.27 -44.37 -7.51
C SER A 529 3.19 -42.92 -7.00
N ASP A 530 2.42 -42.06 -7.66
CA ASP A 530 2.26 -40.64 -7.28
C ASP A 530 1.21 -40.43 -6.17
N ASP A 531 0.09 -41.15 -6.21
CA ASP A 531 -1.01 -41.00 -5.24
C ASP A 531 -1.44 -42.30 -4.54
N GLY A 532 -0.87 -43.44 -4.91
CA GLY A 532 -1.18 -44.75 -4.33
C GLY A 532 -2.56 -45.31 -4.74
N SER A 533 -3.28 -44.67 -5.65
CA SER A 533 -4.59 -45.14 -6.11
C SER A 533 -4.47 -46.33 -7.06
N LEU A 534 -5.45 -47.24 -7.02
CA LEU A 534 -5.49 -48.40 -7.93
C LEU A 534 -5.79 -47.92 -9.35
N TYR A 535 -4.86 -48.15 -10.29
CA TYR A 535 -5.05 -47.81 -11.71
C TYR A 535 -5.73 -48.94 -12.48
N GLN A 536 -5.15 -50.15 -12.42
CA GLN A 536 -5.65 -51.30 -13.15
C GLN A 536 -5.34 -52.59 -12.37
N GLN A 537 -6.17 -53.62 -12.57
CA GLN A 537 -5.91 -54.95 -12.03
C GLN A 537 -6.17 -56.02 -13.10
N THR A 538 -5.46 -57.14 -12.99
CA THR A 538 -5.69 -58.35 -13.78
C THR A 538 -5.54 -59.58 -12.88
N THR A 539 -6.01 -60.73 -13.33
CA THR A 539 -5.82 -62.01 -12.62
C THR A 539 -4.91 -62.89 -13.46
N SER A 540 -3.88 -63.50 -12.86
CA SER A 540 -3.01 -64.44 -13.56
C SER A 540 -3.77 -65.70 -13.99
N ALA A 541 -3.37 -66.28 -15.12
CA ALA A 541 -3.91 -67.53 -15.62
C ALA A 541 -3.51 -68.73 -14.74
N GLY A 542 -4.08 -69.90 -15.01
CA GLY A 542 -3.80 -71.12 -14.24
C GLY A 542 -2.35 -71.61 -14.31
N ASP A 543 -1.57 -71.11 -15.28
CA ASP A 543 -0.12 -71.34 -15.39
C ASP A 543 0.71 -70.22 -14.72
N GLY A 544 0.07 -69.28 -14.02
CA GLY A 544 0.68 -68.15 -13.33
C GLY A 544 0.94 -66.93 -14.20
N THR A 545 0.79 -67.01 -15.52
CA THR A 545 1.12 -65.88 -16.41
C THR A 545 0.12 -64.73 -16.29
N PHE A 546 0.61 -63.49 -16.33
CA PHE A 546 -0.24 -62.30 -16.41
C PHE A 546 0.32 -61.28 -17.39
N ALA A 547 -0.56 -60.41 -17.89
CA ALA A 547 -0.22 -59.25 -18.70
C ALA A 547 -1.11 -58.06 -18.31
N LEU A 548 -0.51 -56.89 -18.13
CA LEU A 548 -1.15 -55.60 -17.91
C LEU A 548 -0.68 -54.62 -18.97
N SER A 549 -1.57 -53.82 -19.55
CA SER A 549 -1.20 -52.74 -20.46
C SER A 549 -1.24 -51.42 -19.71
N LEU A 550 -0.07 -50.89 -19.39
CA LEU A 550 0.08 -49.69 -18.57
C LEU A 550 0.68 -48.56 -19.41
N PRO A 551 0.10 -47.35 -19.40
CA PRO A 551 0.76 -46.14 -19.89
C PRO A 551 2.16 -45.96 -19.28
N TYR A 552 3.05 -45.23 -19.95
CA TYR A 552 4.43 -45.06 -19.48
C TYR A 552 4.54 -44.09 -18.28
N PHE A 553 4.21 -44.58 -17.08
CA PHE A 553 4.24 -43.89 -15.79
C PHE A 553 4.82 -44.80 -14.68
N GLY A 554 4.97 -44.25 -13.47
CA GLY A 554 5.39 -45.02 -12.29
C GLY A 554 4.22 -45.80 -11.68
N TYR A 555 4.45 -47.08 -11.38
CA TYR A 555 3.48 -47.96 -10.73
C TYR A 555 4.14 -48.84 -9.67
N ASP A 556 3.38 -49.14 -8.62
CA ASP A 556 3.66 -50.16 -7.62
C ASP A 556 2.71 -51.35 -7.85
N LEU A 557 3.27 -52.56 -8.01
CA LEU A 557 2.56 -53.79 -8.40
C LEU A 557 2.37 -54.78 -7.23
#